data_AF-A0A519LZJ0-F1
#
_entry.id   AF-A0A519LZJ0-F1
#
_cell.length_a   1.000
_cell.length_b   1.000
_cell.length_c   1.000
_cell.angle_alpha   90.00
_cell.angle_beta   90.00
_cell.angle_gamma   90.00
#
_symmetry.space_group_name_H-M   'P 1'
#
loop_
_entity.id
_entity.type
_entity.pdbx_description
1 polymer ?
#
loop_
_entity_poly.entity_id
_entity_poly.type
_entity_poly.pdbx_seq_one_letter_code
_entity_poly.pdbx_strand_id
1 'polypeptide(L)'
;MKALKILRIIFTLFLGGMLILGGVHKFESPSPAPTQMVETIKKGEEVAPNTEVLKIKNYVFGMQQTNYFWQFLGFIELLAGVLLISQVFSLIGAIIALPVTINIFLFHFFLEPNEVGELIQMSALLIINLAIIGFSYKLWKPMLINKTALKFS
;
A
#
# COMPACT_ATOMS: atom_id res chain seq x y z
N MET A 1 -10.66 7.94 -26.90
CA MET A 1 -11.15 6.60 -26.50
C MET A 1 -10.05 5.53 -26.41
N LYS A 2 -9.13 5.43 -27.38
CA LYS A 2 -8.00 4.47 -27.32
C LYS A 2 -6.92 4.88 -26.30
N ALA A 3 -6.55 6.16 -26.27
CA ALA A 3 -5.54 6.70 -25.34
C ALA A 3 -5.88 6.45 -23.85
N LEU A 4 -7.13 6.67 -23.43
CA LEU A 4 -7.56 6.42 -22.05
C LEU A 4 -7.47 4.94 -21.64
N LYS A 5 -7.72 4.02 -22.59
CA LYS A 5 -7.56 2.58 -22.37
C LYS A 5 -6.09 2.21 -22.21
N ILE A 6 -5.23 2.75 -23.07
CA ILE A 6 -3.77 2.54 -22.99
C ILE A 6 -3.25 3.09 -21.66
N LEU A 7 -3.65 4.31 -21.28
CA LEU A 7 -3.26 4.93 -20.03
C LEU A 7 -3.67 4.08 -18.82
N ARG A 8 -4.92 3.58 -18.81
CA ARG A 8 -5.38 2.65 -17.76
C ARG A 8 -4.51 1.40 -17.68
N ILE A 9 -4.16 0.79 -18.81
CA ILE A 9 -3.31 -0.41 -18.83
C ILE A 9 -1.91 -0.11 -18.29
N ILE A 10 -1.33 1.03 -18.68
CA ILE A 10 -0.01 1.45 -18.16
C ILE A 10 -0.08 1.61 -16.64
N PHE A 11 -1.11 2.30 -16.14
CA PHE A 11 -1.30 2.54 -14.71
C PHE A 11 -1.50 1.24 -13.92
N THR A 12 -2.30 0.31 -14.43
CA THR A 12 -2.55 -0.97 -13.74
C THR A 12 -1.32 -1.86 -13.74
N LEU A 13 -0.55 -1.91 -14.84
CA LEU A 13 0.71 -2.65 -14.88
C LEU A 13 1.76 -2.03 -13.96
N PHE A 14 1.89 -0.71 -13.95
CA PHE A 14 2.85 0.00 -13.11
C PHE A 14 2.54 -0.18 -11.63
N LEU A 15 1.32 0.16 -11.19
CA LEU A 15 0.91 0.01 -9.79
C LEU A 15 0.94 -1.47 -9.38
N GLY A 16 0.42 -2.36 -10.23
CA GLY A 16 0.39 -3.79 -9.93
C GLY A 16 1.78 -4.40 -9.79
N GLY A 17 2.72 -4.01 -10.66
CA GLY A 17 4.13 -4.41 -10.58
C GLY A 17 4.79 -3.92 -9.30
N MET A 18 4.59 -2.64 -8.93
CA MET A 18 5.13 -2.06 -7.70
C MET A 18 4.63 -2.78 -6.45
N LEU A 19 3.33 -3.12 -6.39
CA LEU A 19 2.77 -3.87 -5.26
C LEU A 19 3.31 -5.30 -5.19
N ILE A 20 3.51 -5.97 -6.34
CA ILE A 20 4.12 -7.31 -6.32
C ILE A 20 5.55 -7.23 -5.80
N LEU A 21 6.35 -6.27 -6.27
CA LEU A 21 7.73 -6.09 -5.81
C LEU A 21 7.78 -5.83 -4.30
N GLY A 22 6.97 -4.90 -3.79
CA GLY A 22 6.87 -4.62 -2.36
C GLY A 22 6.40 -5.82 -1.54
N GLY A 23 5.43 -6.57 -2.07
CA GLY A 23 4.90 -7.76 -1.42
C GLY A 23 5.92 -8.90 -1.34
N VAL A 24 6.65 -9.20 -2.42
CA VAL A 24 7.72 -10.21 -2.43
C VAL A 24 8.82 -9.84 -1.44
N HIS A 25 9.25 -8.58 -1.43
CA HIS A 25 10.33 -8.12 -0.57
C HIS A 25 10.03 -8.30 0.93
N LYS A 26 8.74 -8.33 1.33
CA LYS A 26 8.33 -8.60 2.72
C LYS A 26 8.54 -10.05 3.16
N PHE A 27 8.75 -10.99 2.22
CA PHE A 27 9.01 -12.41 2.50
C PHE A 27 10.49 -12.81 2.31
N GLU A 28 11.32 -11.92 1.77
CA GLU A 28 12.76 -12.14 1.67
C GLU A 28 13.43 -12.04 3.05
N SER A 29 14.46 -12.87 3.31
CA SER A 29 15.13 -12.97 4.63
C SER A 29 16.57 -12.45 4.63
N PRO A 30 17.07 -11.94 5.79
CA PRO A 30 16.41 -11.96 7.10
C PRO A 30 15.94 -10.57 7.53
N SER A 31 14.63 -10.41 7.70
CA SER A 31 14.13 -9.38 8.61
C SER A 31 14.74 -9.64 9.99
N PRO A 32 15.21 -8.59 10.71
CA PRO A 32 15.67 -8.75 12.10
C PRO A 32 14.63 -9.55 12.89
N ALA A 33 15.10 -10.47 13.73
CA ALA A 33 14.20 -11.31 14.51
C ALA A 33 13.21 -10.40 15.25
N PRO A 34 11.91 -10.75 15.36
CA PRO A 34 10.92 -9.88 15.98
C PRO A 34 11.16 -9.63 17.49
N THR A 35 12.24 -10.18 18.06
CA THR A 35 12.75 -9.93 19.41
C THR A 35 14.02 -9.09 19.44
N GLN A 36 14.69 -8.84 18.32
CA GLN A 36 16.03 -8.23 18.28
C GLN A 36 16.05 -6.84 18.93
N MET A 37 15.05 -6.01 18.68
CA MET A 37 14.95 -4.70 19.33
C MET A 37 14.77 -4.82 20.85
N VAL A 38 13.99 -5.80 21.32
CA VAL A 38 13.82 -6.06 22.77
C VAL A 38 15.14 -6.52 23.39
N GLU A 39 15.91 -7.33 22.68
CA GLU A 39 17.22 -7.80 23.12
C GLU A 39 18.25 -6.66 23.18
N THR A 40 18.30 -5.80 22.18
CA THR A 40 19.16 -4.59 22.16
C THR A 40 18.82 -3.66 23.33
N ILE A 41 17.53 -3.44 23.61
CA ILE A 41 17.09 -2.64 24.77
C ILE A 41 17.51 -3.30 26.09
N LYS A 42 17.33 -4.62 26.23
CA LYS A 42 17.76 -5.36 27.44
C LYS A 42 19.27 -5.31 27.65
N LYS A 43 20.06 -5.21 26.58
CA LYS A 43 21.52 -5.04 26.63
C LYS A 43 21.96 -3.60 26.93
N GLY A 44 21.03 -2.64 26.98
CA GLY A 44 21.34 -1.22 27.17
C GLY A 44 22.01 -0.59 25.95
N GLU A 45 21.88 -1.22 24.78
CA GLU A 45 22.46 -0.73 23.52
C GLU A 45 21.55 0.31 22.86
N GLU A 46 22.15 1.23 22.10
CA GLU A 46 21.42 2.25 21.36
C GLU A 46 20.66 1.63 20.18
N VAL A 47 19.32 1.77 20.18
CA VAL A 47 18.44 1.22 19.15
C VAL A 47 18.31 2.10 17.90
N ALA A 48 18.52 3.41 18.03
CA ALA A 48 18.43 4.37 16.94
C ALA A 48 19.21 5.65 17.27
N PRO A 49 19.85 6.29 16.27
CA PRO A 49 20.68 7.48 16.46
C PRO A 49 19.87 8.75 16.80
N ASN A 50 18.57 8.75 16.54
CA ASN A 50 17.67 9.87 16.83
C ASN A 50 16.21 9.40 16.97
N THR A 51 15.36 10.29 17.45
CA THR A 51 13.93 10.03 17.70
C THR A 51 13.14 9.76 16.42
N GLU A 52 13.53 10.32 15.27
CA GLU A 52 12.83 10.11 13.99
C GLU A 52 13.03 8.68 13.50
N VAL A 53 14.28 8.23 13.45
CA VAL A 53 14.65 6.84 13.11
C VAL A 53 14.03 5.87 14.12
N LEU A 54 13.97 6.23 15.40
CA LEU A 54 13.33 5.39 16.42
C LEU A 54 11.84 5.15 16.14
N LYS A 55 11.09 6.18 15.71
CA LYS A 55 9.66 6.05 15.39
C LYS A 55 9.43 5.09 14.22
N ILE A 56 10.23 5.22 13.15
CA ILE A 56 10.17 4.34 11.98
C ILE A 56 10.46 2.90 12.39
N LYS A 57 11.57 2.70 13.12
CA LYS A 57 11.95 1.37 13.62
C LYS A 57 10.86 0.76 14.48
N ASN A 58 10.26 1.52 15.40
CA ASN A 58 9.19 1.02 16.27
C ASN A 58 7.94 0.63 15.48
N TYR A 59 7.58 1.42 14.46
CA TYR A 59 6.42 1.12 13.61
C TYR A 59 6.61 -0.22 12.87
N VAL A 60 7.75 -0.37 12.18
CA VAL A 60 8.10 -1.62 11.46
C VAL A 60 8.23 -2.79 12.41
N PHE A 61 8.95 -2.61 13.51
CA PHE A 61 9.15 -3.63 14.54
C PHE A 61 7.81 -4.11 15.10
N GLY A 62 6.90 -3.19 15.46
CA GLY A 62 5.59 -3.57 15.99
C GLY A 62 4.79 -4.44 15.02
N MET A 63 4.78 -4.10 13.72
CA MET A 63 4.11 -4.90 12.70
C MET A 63 4.74 -6.30 12.55
N GLN A 64 6.07 -6.38 12.56
CA GLN A 64 6.80 -7.65 12.44
C GLN A 64 6.67 -8.51 13.70
N GLN A 65 6.68 -7.90 14.89
CA GLN A 65 6.57 -8.57 16.19
C GLN A 65 5.27 -9.34 16.37
N THR A 66 4.18 -8.89 15.73
CA THR A 66 2.91 -9.63 15.76
C THR A 66 2.96 -10.97 15.03
N ASN A 67 4.00 -11.25 14.22
CA ASN A 67 4.11 -12.43 13.35
C ASN A 67 2.90 -12.64 12.41
N TYR A 68 2.09 -11.62 12.22
CA TYR A 68 0.86 -11.67 11.42
C TYR A 68 0.81 -10.50 10.45
N PHE A 69 0.87 -9.27 10.96
CA PHE A 69 0.50 -8.10 10.15
C PHE A 69 1.46 -7.86 8.99
N TRP A 70 2.76 -8.05 9.19
CA TRP A 70 3.76 -7.88 8.12
C TRP A 70 3.53 -8.85 6.95
N GLN A 71 3.25 -10.12 7.26
CA GLN A 71 2.96 -11.16 6.27
C GLN A 71 1.61 -10.94 5.59
N PHE A 72 0.60 -10.55 6.37
CA PHE A 72 -0.72 -10.18 5.85
C PHE A 72 -0.64 -9.02 4.86
N LEU A 73 0.10 -7.95 5.22
CA LEU A 73 0.32 -6.81 4.34
C LEU A 73 0.99 -7.23 3.02
N GLY A 74 2.04 -8.05 3.10
CA GLY A 74 2.71 -8.60 1.91
C GLY A 74 1.77 -9.43 1.04
N PHE A 75 0.93 -10.27 1.64
CA PHE A 75 -0.09 -11.04 0.91
C PHE A 75 -1.12 -10.15 0.22
N ILE A 76 -1.63 -9.12 0.89
CA ILE A 76 -2.60 -8.18 0.31
C ILE A 76 -1.98 -7.41 -0.86
N GLU A 77 -0.71 -7.01 -0.77
CA GLU A 77 0.01 -6.37 -1.87
C GLU A 77 0.17 -7.29 -3.08
N LEU A 78 0.57 -8.53 -2.86
CA LEU A 78 0.66 -9.54 -3.92
C LEU A 78 -0.69 -9.79 -4.59
N LEU A 79 -1.74 -9.99 -3.79
CA LEU A 79 -3.10 -10.21 -4.28
C LEU A 79 -3.59 -9.02 -5.11
N ALA A 80 -3.47 -7.80 -4.58
CA ALA A 80 -3.88 -6.59 -5.28
C ALA A 80 -3.08 -6.39 -6.57
N GLY A 81 -1.77 -6.63 -6.53
CA GLY A 81 -0.88 -6.51 -7.68
C GLY A 81 -1.21 -7.48 -8.80
N VAL A 82 -1.48 -8.76 -8.48
CA VAL A 82 -1.92 -9.76 -9.47
C VAL A 82 -3.26 -9.38 -10.10
N LEU A 83 -4.23 -8.93 -9.30
CA LEU A 83 -5.53 -8.49 -9.80
C LEU A 83 -5.41 -7.26 -10.71
N LEU A 84 -4.52 -6.32 -10.39
CA LEU A 84 -4.22 -5.16 -11.23
C LEU A 84 -3.59 -5.56 -12.56
N ILE A 85 -2.56 -6.41 -12.55
CA ILE A 85 -1.87 -6.86 -13.76
C ILE A 85 -2.82 -7.64 -14.69
N SER A 86 -3.76 -8.40 -14.13
CA SER A 86 -4.73 -9.19 -14.91
C SER A 86 -5.58 -8.36 -15.88
N GLN A 87 -5.69 -7.04 -15.67
CA GLN A 87 -6.58 -6.10 -16.37
C GLN A 87 -8.09 -6.36 -16.18
N VAL A 88 -8.50 -7.62 -16.09
CA VAL A 88 -9.88 -8.08 -15.92
C VAL A 88 -10.40 -7.67 -14.55
N PHE A 89 -9.62 -7.90 -13.49
CA PHE A 89 -10.00 -7.61 -12.11
C PHE A 89 -9.44 -6.28 -11.59
N SER A 90 -9.00 -5.39 -12.48
CA SER A 90 -8.21 -4.22 -12.09
C SER A 90 -8.95 -3.25 -11.15
N LEU A 91 -10.28 -3.16 -11.24
CA LEU A 91 -11.06 -2.33 -10.31
C LEU A 91 -11.04 -2.92 -8.88
N ILE A 92 -11.21 -4.23 -8.75
CA ILE A 92 -11.17 -4.91 -7.46
C ILE A 92 -9.75 -4.81 -6.88
N GLY A 93 -8.74 -5.06 -7.70
CA GLY A 93 -7.34 -4.89 -7.31
C GLY A 93 -7.03 -3.47 -6.82
N ALA A 94 -7.52 -2.44 -7.51
CA ALA A 94 -7.35 -1.04 -7.12
C ALA A 94 -8.06 -0.70 -5.78
N ILE A 95 -9.28 -1.23 -5.58
CA ILE A 95 -10.02 -1.04 -4.33
C ILE A 95 -9.30 -1.70 -3.15
N ILE A 96 -8.77 -2.92 -3.34
CA ILE A 96 -7.96 -3.61 -2.31
C ILE A 96 -6.66 -2.86 -2.06
N ALA A 97 -6.00 -2.37 -3.11
CA ALA A 97 -4.77 -1.59 -3.01
C ALA A 97 -4.97 -0.23 -2.33
N LEU A 98 -6.18 0.36 -2.37
CA LEU A 98 -6.44 1.70 -1.87
C LEU A 98 -6.00 1.92 -0.41
N PRO A 99 -6.49 1.13 0.58
CA PRO A 99 -6.04 1.28 1.96
C PRO A 99 -4.53 1.05 2.12
N VAL A 100 -3.91 0.21 1.29
CA VAL A 100 -2.46 -0.02 1.31
C VAL A 100 -1.71 1.21 0.81
N THR A 101 -2.04 1.72 -0.38
CA THR A 101 -1.41 2.93 -0.95
C THR A 101 -1.62 4.17 -0.08
N ILE A 102 -2.76 4.29 0.59
CA ILE A 102 -2.99 5.35 1.57
C ILE A 102 -2.04 5.19 2.75
N ASN A 103 -1.94 4.00 3.36
CA ASN A 103 -1.04 3.79 4.49
C ASN A 103 0.43 4.02 4.13
N ILE A 104 0.88 3.57 2.95
CA ILE A 104 2.24 3.81 2.47
C ILE A 104 2.52 5.30 2.30
N PHE A 105 1.58 6.05 1.69
CA PHE A 105 1.70 7.50 1.59
C PHE A 105 1.75 8.17 2.97
N LEU A 106 0.84 7.81 3.88
CA LEU A 106 0.79 8.40 5.22
C LEU A 106 2.04 8.05 6.04
N PHE A 107 2.60 6.85 5.86
CA PHE A 107 3.88 6.47 6.47
C PHE A 107 4.97 7.45 6.07
N HIS A 108 5.20 7.67 4.77
CA HIS A 108 6.25 8.60 4.34
C HIS A 108 5.91 10.06 4.71
N PHE A 109 4.64 10.44 4.65
CA PHE A 109 4.22 11.81 4.98
C PHE A 109 4.45 12.16 6.46
N PHE A 110 4.21 11.21 7.38
CA PHE A 110 4.31 11.47 8.82
C PHE A 110 5.61 10.98 9.46
N LEU A 111 6.21 9.92 8.95
CA LEU A 111 7.40 9.29 9.55
C LEU A 111 8.69 9.61 8.78
N GLU A 112 8.62 9.89 7.48
CA GLU A 112 9.78 10.20 6.63
C GLU A 112 9.59 11.48 5.77
N PRO A 113 9.12 12.60 6.33
CA PRO A 113 8.83 13.82 5.54
C PRO A 113 10.10 14.43 4.91
N ASN A 114 11.27 14.12 5.46
CA ASN A 114 12.57 14.57 4.96
C ASN A 114 13.00 13.80 3.70
N GLU A 115 12.47 12.61 3.47
CA GLU A 115 12.73 11.78 2.28
C GLU A 115 11.80 12.19 1.13
N VAL A 116 12.01 13.40 0.62
CA VAL A 116 11.13 14.04 -0.37
C VAL A 116 10.96 13.19 -1.63
N GLY A 117 12.01 12.49 -2.06
CA GLY A 117 11.95 11.62 -3.24
C GLY A 117 10.95 10.47 -3.07
N GLU A 118 11.03 9.77 -1.94
CA GLU A 118 10.12 8.66 -1.63
C GLU A 118 8.70 9.15 -1.40
N LEU A 119 8.53 10.26 -0.68
CA LEU A 119 7.22 10.87 -0.49
C LEU A 119 6.52 11.23 -1.81
N ILE A 120 7.25 11.80 -2.77
CA ILE A 120 6.70 12.09 -4.11
C ILE A 120 6.32 10.79 -4.83
N GLN A 121 7.17 9.77 -4.78
CA GLN A 121 6.90 8.48 -5.41
C GLN A 121 5.64 7.83 -4.84
N MET A 122 5.49 7.79 -3.52
CA MET A 122 4.32 7.18 -2.87
C MET A 122 3.04 8.00 -3.08
N SER A 123 3.16 9.33 -3.14
CA SER A 123 2.07 10.21 -3.54
C SER A 123 1.60 9.91 -4.98
N ALA A 124 2.54 9.71 -5.90
CA ALA A 124 2.23 9.36 -7.29
C ALA A 124 1.53 7.99 -7.38
N LEU A 125 1.97 6.98 -6.61
CA LEU A 125 1.30 5.68 -6.56
C LEU A 125 -0.14 5.78 -6.05
N LEU A 126 -0.38 6.58 -5.01
CA LEU A 126 -1.74 6.83 -4.51
C LEU A 126 -2.62 7.51 -5.58
N ILE A 127 -2.09 8.53 -6.26
CA ILE A 127 -2.80 9.22 -7.36
C ILE A 127 -3.12 8.25 -8.50
N ILE A 128 -2.17 7.40 -8.89
CA ILE A 128 -2.38 6.38 -9.92
C ILE A 128 -3.49 5.41 -9.50
N ASN A 129 -3.49 4.96 -8.25
CA ASN A 129 -4.54 4.09 -7.74
C ASN A 129 -5.93 4.75 -7.80
N LEU A 130 -6.05 6.00 -7.32
CA LEU A 130 -7.27 6.79 -7.42
C LEU A 130 -7.71 7.00 -8.88
N ALA A 131 -6.76 7.21 -9.80
CA ALA A 131 -7.05 7.34 -11.22
C ALA A 131 -7.62 6.05 -11.83
N ILE A 132 -7.09 4.87 -11.46
CA ILE A 132 -7.61 3.57 -11.91
C ILE A 132 -9.07 3.37 -11.44
N ILE A 133 -9.35 3.71 -10.18
CA ILE A 133 -10.71 3.68 -9.64
C ILE A 133 -11.60 4.68 -10.40
N GLY A 134 -11.12 5.91 -10.61
CA GLY A 134 -11.82 6.96 -11.35
C GLY A 134 -12.14 6.57 -12.79
N PHE A 135 -11.23 5.92 -13.51
CA PHE A 135 -11.47 5.41 -14.87
C PHE A 135 -12.57 4.36 -14.92
N SER A 136 -12.83 3.69 -13.79
CA SER A 136 -13.87 2.68 -13.63
C SER A 136 -15.16 3.24 -13.05
N TYR A 137 -15.32 4.58 -12.96
CA TYR A 137 -16.50 5.25 -12.38
C TYR A 137 -17.83 4.72 -12.89
N LYS A 138 -17.95 4.42 -14.19
CA LYS A 138 -19.19 3.89 -14.76
C LYS A 138 -19.61 2.54 -14.16
N LEU A 139 -18.67 1.75 -13.64
CA LEU A 139 -18.91 0.44 -13.05
C LEU A 139 -19.39 0.55 -11.59
N TRP A 140 -18.78 1.42 -10.79
CA TRP A 140 -19.08 1.52 -9.35
C TRP A 140 -20.03 2.66 -8.98
N LYS A 141 -20.28 3.63 -9.86
CA LYS A 141 -21.26 4.71 -9.64
C LYS A 141 -22.63 4.22 -9.14
N PRO A 142 -23.22 3.12 -9.68
CA PRO A 142 -24.51 2.63 -9.20
C PRO A 142 -24.49 2.21 -7.72
N MET A 143 -23.32 1.86 -7.18
CA MET A 143 -23.15 1.46 -5.78
C MET A 143 -23.20 2.66 -4.83
N LEU A 144 -22.90 3.88 -5.30
CA LEU A 144 -22.94 5.08 -4.47
C LEU A 144 -24.35 5.62 -4.21
N ILE A 145 -25.23 5.48 -5.21
CA ILE A 145 -26.56 6.08 -5.17
C ILE A 145 -27.58 4.99 -5.45
N ASN A 146 -28.20 4.50 -4.39
CA ASN A 146 -29.37 3.65 -4.52
C ASN A 146 -30.58 4.52 -4.88
N LYS A 147 -30.82 4.71 -6.18
CA LYS A 147 -31.99 5.46 -6.68
C LYS A 147 -33.32 4.83 -6.30
N THR A 148 -33.32 3.56 -5.89
CA THR A 148 -34.51 2.85 -5.40
C THR A 148 -34.81 3.22 -3.94
N ALA A 149 -33.82 3.58 -3.14
CA ALA A 149 -34.02 4.04 -1.76
C ALA A 149 -34.75 5.40 -1.65
N LEU A 150 -34.73 6.19 -2.73
CA LEU A 150 -35.45 7.48 -2.83
C LEU A 150 -36.88 7.32 -3.37
N LYS A 151 -37.27 6.11 -3.77
CA LYS A 151 -38.66 5.81 -4.12
C LYS A 151 -39.37 5.37 -2.84
N PHE A 152 -40.09 6.30 -2.22
CA PHE A 152 -41.13 5.94 -1.26
C PHE A 152 -42.28 5.29 -2.06
N SER A 153 -42.31 3.96 -2.10
CA SER A 153 -43.55 3.22 -2.39
C SER A 153 -44.27 2.94 -1.09
#